data_AF-A0A3M3QSL5-F1
#
_entry.id   AF-A0A3M3QSL5-F1
#
_cell.length_a   1.000
_cell.length_b   1.000
_cell.length_c   1.000
_cell.angle_alpha   90.00
_cell.angle_beta   90.00
_cell.angle_gamma   90.00
#
_symmetry.space_group_name_H-M   'P 1'
#
loop_
_entity.id
_entity.type
_entity.pdbx_description
1 polymer ?
#
loop_
_entity_poly.entity_id
_entity_poly.type
_entity_poly.pdbx_seq_one_letter_code
_entity_poly.pdbx_strand_id
1 'polypeptide(L)'
;MSTLEESRHIVASLALRIGPTADTARIAETIVSVLQDIDAALTPIIGHQGVVALYRRSFHLCVAAHPRLASTYVNVHAAMDPVALTSALVEQNEADALFFGETLLTTLYELLTTLIGPSLTARLLRSVWEPSLSDTPLQENPQ
;
A
#
# COMPACT_ATOMS: atom_id res chain seq x y z
N MET A 1 -10.01 -17.68 -6.30
CA MET A 1 -10.53 -16.42 -5.73
C MET A 1 -10.39 -15.38 -6.82
N SER A 2 -11.43 -14.60 -7.07
CA SER A 2 -11.48 -13.65 -8.20
C SER A 2 -10.79 -12.36 -7.79
N THR A 3 -9.97 -11.76 -8.66
CA THR A 3 -9.18 -10.53 -8.43
C THR A 3 -9.95 -9.39 -7.74
N LEU A 4 -11.26 -9.34 -7.90
CA LEU A 4 -12.17 -8.42 -7.22
C LEU A 4 -12.25 -8.61 -5.70
N GLU A 5 -12.20 -9.84 -5.19
CA GLU A 5 -12.26 -10.11 -3.75
C GLU A 5 -10.95 -9.70 -3.08
N GLU A 6 -9.80 -9.93 -3.75
CA GLU A 6 -8.51 -9.46 -3.28
C GLU A 6 -8.43 -7.92 -3.25
N SER A 7 -8.92 -7.22 -4.28
CA SER A 7 -8.91 -5.75 -4.28
C SER A 7 -9.81 -5.17 -3.18
N ARG A 8 -10.99 -5.76 -2.95
CA ARG A 8 -11.86 -5.38 -1.84
C ARG A 8 -11.20 -5.60 -0.48
N HIS A 9 -10.45 -6.69 -0.33
CA HIS A 9 -9.70 -6.95 0.91
C HIS A 9 -8.63 -5.88 1.15
N ILE A 10 -7.86 -5.50 0.12
CA ILE A 10 -6.84 -4.44 0.23
C ILE A 10 -7.47 -3.12 0.67
N VAL A 11 -8.56 -2.71 0.02
CA VAL A 11 -9.30 -1.49 0.35
C VAL A 11 -9.83 -1.54 1.78
N ALA A 12 -10.44 -2.65 2.19
CA ALA A 12 -10.97 -2.82 3.55
C ALA A 12 -9.86 -2.78 4.62
N SER A 13 -8.73 -3.45 4.38
CA SER A 13 -7.57 -3.43 5.27
C SER A 13 -6.96 -2.04 5.40
N LEU A 14 -6.87 -1.29 4.30
CA LEU A 14 -6.37 0.08 4.31
C LEU A 14 -7.31 1.00 5.08
N ALA A 15 -8.61 0.95 4.78
CA ALA A 15 -9.64 1.75 5.47
C ALA A 15 -9.67 1.49 6.98
N LEU A 16 -9.49 0.23 7.40
CA LEU A 16 -9.42 -0.15 8.81
C LEU A 16 -8.20 0.47 9.52
N ARG A 17 -7.03 0.52 8.88
CA ARG A 17 -5.80 1.10 9.46
C ARG A 17 -5.85 2.63 9.53
N ILE A 18 -6.47 3.25 8.54
CA ILE A 18 -6.65 4.71 8.47
C ILE A 18 -7.63 5.15 9.57
N GLY A 19 -8.79 4.49 9.65
CA GLY A 19 -9.86 4.86 10.58
C GLY A 19 -10.76 5.99 10.05
N PRO A 20 -11.96 6.17 10.62
CA PRO A 20 -13.02 7.03 10.04
C PRO A 20 -12.78 8.54 10.18
N THR A 21 -11.78 8.96 10.96
CA THR A 21 -11.50 10.37 11.27
C THR A 21 -10.06 10.78 10.95
N ALA A 22 -9.42 10.06 10.01
CA ALA A 22 -8.05 10.33 9.63
C ALA A 22 -7.95 11.58 8.74
N ASP A 23 -7.00 12.44 9.07
CA ASP A 23 -6.59 13.54 8.22
C ASP A 23 -5.60 13.05 7.14
N THR A 24 -5.31 13.90 6.15
CA THR A 24 -4.43 13.55 5.02
C THR A 24 -3.05 13.06 5.47
N ALA A 25 -2.50 13.59 6.58
CA ALA A 25 -1.22 13.14 7.12
C ALA A 25 -1.28 11.68 7.59
N ARG A 26 -2.29 11.33 8.38
CA ARG A 26 -2.49 9.94 8.83
C ARG A 26 -2.75 8.98 7.66
N ILE A 27 -3.47 9.42 6.63
CA ILE A 27 -3.66 8.65 5.39
C ILE A 27 -2.31 8.39 4.71
N ALA A 28 -1.50 9.44 4.53
CA ALA A 28 -0.20 9.37 3.88
C ALA A 28 0.76 8.43 4.62
N GLU A 29 0.88 8.58 5.93
CA GLU A 29 1.68 7.70 6.79
C GLU A 29 1.24 6.24 6.70
N THR A 30 -0.07 5.99 6.66
CA THR A 30 -0.59 4.62 6.57
C THR A 30 -0.25 3.99 5.22
N ILE A 31 -0.40 4.73 4.11
CA ILE A 31 -0.04 4.24 2.78
C ILE A 31 1.46 3.92 2.71
N VAL A 32 2.29 4.82 3.22
CA VAL A 32 3.75 4.65 3.25
C VAL A 32 4.16 3.46 4.12
N SER A 33 3.56 3.32 5.30
CA SER A 33 3.81 2.16 6.19
C SER A 33 3.45 0.85 5.50
N VAL A 34 2.31 0.77 4.81
CA VAL A 34 1.94 -0.44 4.05
C VAL A 34 2.94 -0.73 2.94
N LEU A 35 3.41 0.29 2.21
CA LEU A 35 4.44 0.11 1.17
C LEU A 35 5.78 -0.38 1.74
N GLN A 36 6.16 0.06 2.94
CA GLN A 36 7.34 -0.42 3.65
C GLN A 36 7.18 -1.88 4.10
N ASP A 37 5.99 -2.27 4.59
CA ASP A 37 5.69 -3.66 4.94
C ASP A 37 5.79 -4.56 3.70
N ILE A 38 5.30 -4.09 2.54
CA ILE A 38 5.43 -4.78 1.25
C ILE A 38 6.91 -4.92 0.86
N ASP A 39 7.70 -3.86 0.97
CA ASP A 39 9.14 -3.92 0.67
C ASP A 39 9.88 -4.91 1.55
N ALA A 40 9.60 -4.92 2.86
CA ALA A 40 10.17 -5.87 3.79
C ALA A 40 9.79 -7.33 3.46
N ALA A 41 8.53 -7.56 3.07
CA ALA A 41 8.05 -8.89 2.71
C ALA A 41 8.61 -9.40 1.36
N LEU A 42 8.83 -8.51 0.40
CA LEU A 42 9.23 -8.87 -0.96
C LEU A 42 10.74 -8.84 -1.20
N THR A 43 11.48 -7.99 -0.48
CA THR A 43 12.94 -7.88 -0.63
C THR A 43 13.68 -9.22 -0.49
N PRO A 44 13.32 -10.14 0.43
CA PRO A 44 13.95 -11.47 0.51
C PRO A 44 13.70 -12.37 -0.71
N ILE A 45 12.67 -12.09 -1.51
CA ILE A 45 12.22 -12.95 -2.61
C ILE A 45 12.71 -12.43 -3.97
N ILE A 46 12.54 -11.13 -4.21
CA ILE A 46 12.84 -10.49 -5.52
C ILE A 46 13.97 -9.46 -5.43
N GLY A 47 14.54 -9.24 -4.24
CA GLY A 47 15.54 -8.21 -3.98
C GLY A 47 14.94 -6.81 -3.95
N HIS A 48 15.61 -5.88 -3.24
CA HIS A 48 15.16 -4.49 -3.11
C HIS A 48 14.98 -3.80 -4.48
N GLN A 49 15.89 -4.04 -5.44
CA GLN A 49 15.74 -3.48 -6.79
C GLN A 49 14.50 -4.03 -7.53
N GLY A 50 14.11 -5.27 -7.26
CA GLY A 50 12.88 -5.85 -7.77
C GLY A 50 11.64 -5.16 -7.20
N VAL A 51 11.64 -4.87 -5.89
CA VAL A 51 10.56 -4.12 -5.23
C VAL A 51 10.46 -2.71 -5.81
N VAL A 52 11.59 -1.99 -5.92
CA VAL A 52 11.62 -0.64 -6.50
C VAL A 52 11.08 -0.65 -7.94
N ALA A 53 11.46 -1.64 -8.75
CA ALA A 53 10.94 -1.77 -10.11
C ALA A 53 9.42 -2.03 -10.14
N LEU A 54 8.92 -2.90 -9.26
CA LEU A 54 7.50 -3.19 -9.11
C LEU A 54 6.72 -1.95 -8.67
N TYR A 55 7.21 -1.22 -7.67
CA TYR A 55 6.63 0.04 -7.20
C TYR A 55 6.55 1.06 -8.34
N ARG A 56 7.66 1.31 -9.05
CA ARG A 56 7.71 2.24 -10.18
C ARG A 56 6.71 1.88 -11.27
N ARG A 57 6.60 0.59 -11.60
CA ARG A 57 5.66 0.10 -12.61
C ARG A 57 4.21 0.30 -12.15
N SER A 58 3.91 -0.01 -10.90
CA SER A 58 2.57 0.15 -10.30
C SER A 58 2.15 1.63 -10.29
N PHE A 59 3.06 2.50 -9.85
CA PHE A 59 2.87 3.94 -9.82
C PHE A 59 2.60 4.51 -11.22
N HIS A 60 3.41 4.13 -12.22
CA HIS A 60 3.21 4.57 -13.59
C HIS A 60 1.84 4.16 -14.14
N LEU A 61 1.38 2.94 -13.86
CA LEU A 61 0.06 2.47 -14.30
C LEU A 61 -1.08 3.21 -13.58
N CYS A 62 -0.95 3.43 -12.27
CA CYS A 62 -1.93 4.21 -11.48
C CYS A 62 -2.06 5.63 -12.04
N VAL A 63 -0.95 6.34 -12.22
CA VAL A 63 -0.94 7.70 -12.78
C VAL A 63 -1.49 7.73 -14.21
N ALA A 64 -1.11 6.78 -15.07
CA ALA A 64 -1.59 6.72 -16.45
C ALA A 64 -3.09 6.43 -16.55
N ALA A 65 -3.66 5.65 -15.64
CA ALA A 65 -5.09 5.32 -15.60
C ALA A 65 -5.96 6.48 -15.07
N HIS A 66 -5.36 7.42 -14.34
CA HIS A 66 -6.09 8.47 -13.63
C HIS A 66 -5.50 9.86 -13.92
N PRO A 67 -5.98 10.55 -14.97
CA PRO A 67 -5.49 11.88 -15.34
C PRO A 67 -5.55 12.93 -14.21
N ARG A 68 -6.53 12.79 -13.30
CA ARG A 68 -6.67 13.65 -12.10
C ARG A 68 -5.48 13.53 -11.13
N LEU A 69 -4.81 12.38 -11.11
CA LEU A 69 -3.62 12.14 -10.29
C LEU A 69 -2.33 12.54 -11.03
N ALA A 70 -2.32 12.44 -12.36
CA ALA A 70 -1.12 12.64 -13.17
C ALA A 70 -0.48 14.02 -13.06
N SER A 71 -1.27 15.09 -12.95
CA SER A 71 -0.74 16.45 -12.79
C SER A 71 -0.03 16.66 -11.46
N THR A 72 -0.45 15.93 -10.43
CA THR A 72 -0.02 16.16 -9.07
C THR A 72 1.20 15.34 -8.69
N TYR A 73 1.29 14.11 -9.21
CA TYR A 73 2.33 13.15 -8.88
C TYR A 73 3.49 13.13 -9.90
N VAL A 74 3.52 14.08 -10.84
CA VAL A 74 4.53 14.15 -11.92
C VAL A 74 5.97 14.22 -11.40
N ASN A 75 6.17 14.82 -10.22
CA ASN A 75 7.48 15.02 -9.60
C ASN A 75 7.86 13.93 -8.58
N VAL A 76 6.91 13.08 -8.17
CA VAL A 76 7.17 11.95 -7.27
C VAL A 76 7.74 10.81 -8.12
N HIS A 77 9.00 10.94 -8.53
CA HIS A 77 9.62 10.03 -9.48
C HIS A 77 10.60 9.04 -8.83
N ALA A 78 10.42 7.77 -9.23
CA ALA A 78 11.37 6.66 -9.26
C ALA A 78 11.95 6.08 -7.96
N ALA A 79 12.32 6.89 -7.00
CA ALA A 79 12.76 6.36 -5.71
C ALA A 79 11.51 5.97 -4.92
N MET A 80 11.48 4.78 -4.35
CA MET A 80 10.52 4.45 -3.29
C MET A 80 10.92 5.25 -2.04
N ASP A 81 10.84 6.58 -2.13
CA ASP A 81 11.21 7.53 -1.10
C ASP A 81 9.96 7.81 -0.25
N PRO A 82 9.93 7.28 0.99
CA PRO A 82 8.82 7.46 1.91
C PRO A 82 8.51 8.94 2.15
N VAL A 83 9.54 9.79 2.21
CA VAL A 83 9.39 11.21 2.56
C VAL A 83 8.73 11.96 1.42
N ALA A 84 9.25 11.79 0.19
CA ALA A 84 8.67 12.43 -0.99
C ALA A 84 7.22 11.99 -1.23
N LEU A 85 6.91 10.71 -1.01
CA LEU A 85 5.55 10.19 -1.17
C LEU A 85 4.60 10.76 -0.10
N THR A 86 5.03 10.80 1.17
CA THR A 86 4.22 11.41 2.24
C THR A 86 3.93 12.87 1.93
N SER A 87 4.94 13.67 1.56
CA SER A 87 4.74 15.09 1.24
C SER A 87 3.73 15.30 0.12
N ALA A 88 3.84 14.52 -0.97
CA ALA A 88 2.92 14.64 -2.09
C ALA A 88 1.47 14.25 -1.75
N LEU A 89 1.30 13.24 -0.88
CA LEU A 89 -0.02 12.83 -0.39
C LEU A 89 -0.63 13.88 0.52
N VAL A 90 0.15 14.48 1.42
CA VAL A 90 -0.31 15.55 2.35
C VAL A 90 -0.78 16.80 1.60
N GLU A 91 -0.20 17.10 0.44
CA GLU A 91 -0.65 18.20 -0.42
C GLU A 91 -2.04 17.96 -1.05
N GLN A 92 -2.56 16.73 -1.00
CA GLN A 92 -3.89 16.41 -1.51
C GLN A 92 -4.99 16.62 -0.48
N ASN A 93 -6.24 16.58 -0.94
CA ASN A 93 -7.35 16.29 -0.05
C ASN A 93 -7.39 14.80 0.31
N GLU A 94 -8.05 14.50 1.42
CA GLU A 94 -8.18 13.15 1.99
C GLU A 94 -8.70 12.11 0.98
N ALA A 95 -9.71 12.48 0.17
CA ALA A 95 -10.32 11.58 -0.79
C ALA A 95 -9.35 11.21 -1.93
N ASP A 96 -8.60 12.18 -2.45
CA ASP A 96 -7.62 11.96 -3.52
C ASP A 96 -6.40 11.17 -3.00
N ALA A 97 -5.94 11.42 -1.76
CA ALA A 97 -4.86 10.65 -1.13
C ALA A 97 -5.27 9.19 -0.89
N LEU A 98 -6.48 8.97 -0.37
CA LEU A 98 -7.02 7.63 -0.14
C LEU A 98 -7.20 6.87 -1.47
N PHE A 99 -7.83 7.50 -2.46
CA PHE A 99 -8.06 6.91 -3.77
C PHE A 99 -6.74 6.52 -4.45
N PHE A 100 -5.71 7.38 -4.35
CA PHE A 100 -4.37 7.06 -4.84
C PHE A 100 -3.80 5.82 -4.15
N GLY A 101 -3.87 5.76 -2.81
CA GLY A 101 -3.39 4.63 -2.02
C GLY A 101 -4.06 3.30 -2.39
N GLU A 102 -5.39 3.29 -2.45
CA GLU A 102 -6.18 2.11 -2.84
C GLU A 102 -5.81 1.62 -4.25
N THR A 103 -5.73 2.55 -5.20
CA THR A 103 -5.43 2.23 -6.60
C THR A 103 -4.00 1.71 -6.75
N LEU A 104 -3.03 2.35 -6.10
CA LEU A 104 -1.63 1.95 -6.16
C LEU A 104 -1.42 0.55 -5.57
N LEU A 105 -1.96 0.28 -4.37
CA LEU A 105 -1.81 -1.00 -3.70
C LEU A 105 -2.51 -2.13 -4.48
N THR A 106 -3.69 -1.85 -5.04
CA THR A 106 -4.40 -2.80 -5.92
C THR A 106 -3.57 -3.12 -7.16
N THR A 107 -3.06 -2.09 -7.85
CA THR A 107 -2.23 -2.26 -9.06
C THR A 107 -0.97 -3.07 -8.77
N LEU A 108 -0.32 -2.81 -7.62
CA LEU A 108 0.86 -3.55 -7.19
C LEU A 108 0.53 -5.04 -6.96
N TYR A 109 -0.57 -5.32 -6.26
CA TYR A 109 -1.01 -6.69 -6.01
C TYR A 109 -1.31 -7.45 -7.31
N GLU A 110 -1.98 -6.81 -8.27
CA GLU A 110 -2.31 -7.40 -9.58
C GLU A 110 -1.06 -7.68 -10.42
N LEU A 111 -0.11 -6.74 -10.45
CA LEU A 111 1.17 -6.95 -11.12
C LEU A 111 1.95 -8.10 -10.49
N LEU A 112 2.01 -8.15 -9.15
CA LEU A 112 2.68 -9.22 -8.43
C LEU A 112 2.00 -10.57 -8.72
N THR A 113 0.65 -10.60 -8.70
CA THR A 113 -0.14 -11.79 -9.07
C THR A 113 0.18 -12.28 -10.48
N THR A 114 0.38 -11.37 -11.43
CA THR A 114 0.76 -11.71 -12.81
C THR A 114 2.19 -12.25 -12.90
N LEU A 115 3.12 -11.72 -12.09
CA LEU A 115 4.54 -12.09 -12.14
C LEU A 115 4.85 -13.41 -11.43
N ILE A 116 4.27 -13.64 -10.26
CA ILE A 116 4.63 -14.78 -9.38
C ILE A 116 3.45 -15.70 -9.04
N GLY A 117 2.27 -15.39 -9.55
CA GLY A 117 1.04 -16.14 -9.34
C GLY A 117 0.24 -15.70 -8.10
N PRO A 118 -1.09 -15.94 -8.09
CA PRO A 118 -1.99 -15.50 -7.03
C PRO A 118 -1.69 -16.17 -5.69
N SER A 119 -1.39 -17.48 -5.68
CA SER A 119 -1.12 -18.22 -4.45
C SER A 119 0.11 -17.71 -3.71
N LEU A 120 1.18 -17.37 -4.45
CA LEU A 120 2.40 -16.85 -3.83
C LEU A 120 2.22 -15.41 -3.37
N THR A 121 1.54 -14.59 -4.17
CA THR A 121 1.20 -13.20 -3.84
C THR A 121 0.39 -13.11 -2.54
N ALA A 122 -0.69 -13.88 -2.43
CA ALA A 122 -1.51 -13.93 -1.22
C ALA A 122 -0.73 -14.41 0.01
N ARG A 123 0.22 -15.34 -0.17
CA ARG A 123 1.04 -15.86 0.93
C ARG A 123 2.08 -14.87 1.41
N LEU A 124 2.76 -14.17 0.49
CA LEU A 124 3.80 -13.20 0.82
C LEU A 124 3.24 -11.93 1.47
N LEU A 125 2.08 -11.46 0.99
CA LEU A 125 1.48 -10.23 1.49
C LEU A 125 0.50 -10.47 2.65
N ARG A 126 0.33 -11.72 3.12
CA ARG A 126 -0.60 -12.03 4.21
C ARG A 126 -0.31 -11.19 5.46
N SER A 127 0.97 -11.14 5.88
CA SER A 127 1.40 -10.37 7.05
C SER A 127 1.27 -8.86 6.87
N VAL A 128 1.23 -8.37 5.63
CA VAL A 128 1.01 -6.96 5.31
C VAL A 128 -0.44 -6.57 5.57
N TRP A 129 -1.40 -7.49 5.37
CA TRP A 129 -2.82 -7.18 5.48
C TRP A 129 -3.43 -7.58 6.81
N GLU A 130 -2.87 -8.60 7.47
CA GLU A 130 -3.25 -8.96 8.83
C GLU A 130 -2.95 -7.79 9.78
N PRO A 131 -3.91 -7.34 10.60
CA PRO A 131 -3.63 -6.36 11.62
C PRO A 131 -2.54 -6.94 12.53
N SER A 132 -1.44 -6.20 12.74
CA SER A 132 -0.42 -6.61 13.68
C SER A 132 -1.09 -6.84 15.03
N LEU A 133 -1.18 -8.10 15.47
CA LEU A 133 -1.70 -8.50 16.79
C LEU A 133 -0.71 -8.12 17.91
N SER A 134 -0.02 -6.99 17.78
CA SER A 134 0.85 -6.41 18.80
C SER A 134 0.09 -5.42 19.67
N ASP A 135 -1.20 -5.66 19.87
CA ASP A 135 -1.92 -5.19 21.05
C ASP A 135 -2.25 -6.44 21.86
N THR A 136 -1.26 -6.93 22.61
CA THR A 136 -1.55 -7.82 23.73
C THR A 136 -2.02 -6.87 24.83
N PRO A 137 -3.33 -6.79 25.17
CA PRO A 137 -3.68 -6.28 26.48
C PRO A 137 -2.99 -7.22 27.46
N LEU A 138 -2.02 -6.67 28.19
CA LEU A 138 -1.35 -7.33 29.31
C LEU A 138 -2.44 -8.05 30.10
N GLN A 139 -2.44 -9.38 30.02
CA GLN A 139 -3.41 -10.21 30.71
C GLN A 139 -3.10 -10.06 32.20
N GLU A 140 -3.80 -9.15 32.85
CA GLU A 140 -3.73 -8.94 34.29
C GLU A 140 -4.17 -10.23 34.97
N ASN A 141 -3.21 -10.83 35.66
CA ASN A 141 -3.27 -12.13 36.33
C ASN A 141 -4.47 -12.18 37.32
N PRO A 142 -5.28 -13.25 37.35
CA PRO A 142 -6.31 -13.39 38.36
C PRO A 142 -5.67 -13.66 39.73
N GLN A 143 -6.14 -12.95 40.75
CA GLN A 143 -5.85 -13.25 42.16
C GLN A 143 -7.17 -13.44 42.91
#